data_AF-A0A3D4ZT35-F1
#
_entry.id   AF-A0A3D4ZT35-F1
#
_cell.length_a   1.000
_cell.length_b   1.000
_cell.length_c   1.000
_cell.angle_alpha   90.00
_cell.angle_beta   90.00
_cell.angle_gamma   90.00
#
_symmetry.space_group_name_H-M   'P 1'
#
loop_
_entity.id
_entity.type
_entity.pdbx_description
1 polymer ?
#
loop_
_entity_poly.entity_id
_entity_poly.type
_entity_poly.pdbx_seq_one_letter_code
_entity_poly.pdbx_strand_id
1 'polypeptide(L)'
;MGASGPLPTFEVEDRTFTRLILGHNPFLGFSYISKARSIEYQERFNGYEPVRDILVSAIGMGVRSMMLSTGHERSEPIARAIQAAQEQTGVQMTNLVIIGPDFSDHLDFLRRVGCNVCLIHGQRTDSYFQRAQGTFSPEFTDLTAAIRAEGFVPGMSSHNGGETIPLAEKYDVAVVNTPINKIAWRMCPCVEQVLATVRACSKKVIAMKPLAMGRVAPAEGMDYIFSVPGVDGVCVGIGTPAEAEETFGLGAQAMASCR
;
A
#
# COMPACT_ATOMS: atom_id res chain seq x y z
N MET A 1 9.80 16.98 20.57
CA MET A 1 8.87 15.87 20.31
C MET A 1 9.74 14.66 20.03
N GLY A 2 9.75 13.71 20.96
CA GLY A 2 10.78 12.67 21.04
C GLY A 2 10.75 11.71 19.86
N ALA A 3 11.92 11.23 19.46
CA ALA A 3 12.07 10.16 18.48
C ALA A 3 11.16 9.00 18.89
N SER A 4 10.14 8.72 18.08
CA SER A 4 9.31 7.53 18.26
C SER A 4 10.22 6.31 18.13
N GLY A 5 10.13 5.38 19.09
CA GLY A 5 10.82 4.09 19.00
C GLY A 5 10.48 3.34 17.70
N PRO A 6 11.17 2.23 17.40
CA PRO A 6 10.96 1.48 16.16
C PRO A 6 9.49 1.06 16.04
N LEU A 7 8.87 1.37 14.88
CA LEU A 7 7.52 0.92 14.60
C LEU A 7 7.47 -0.62 14.55
N PRO A 8 6.38 -1.25 15.00
CA PRO A 8 6.17 -2.67 14.79
C PRO A 8 6.28 -3.05 13.31
N THR A 9 6.80 -4.24 13.05
CA THR A 9 7.01 -4.78 11.71
C THR A 9 6.16 -6.03 11.47
N PHE A 10 6.07 -6.43 10.21
CA PHE A 10 5.58 -7.74 9.79
C PHE A 10 6.44 -8.26 8.64
N GLU A 11 6.51 -9.59 8.51
CA GLU A 11 7.27 -10.26 7.46
C GLU A 11 6.35 -10.69 6.32
N VAL A 12 6.77 -10.45 5.09
CA VAL A 12 6.24 -11.09 3.88
C VAL A 12 7.34 -11.99 3.36
N GLU A 13 7.19 -13.31 3.57
CA GLU A 13 8.28 -14.28 3.36
C GLU A 13 9.54 -13.89 4.16
N ASP A 14 10.65 -13.59 3.49
CA ASP A 14 11.93 -13.17 4.07
C ASP A 14 12.13 -11.65 4.11
N ARG A 15 11.07 -10.86 3.84
CA ARG A 15 11.12 -9.40 3.70
C ARG A 15 10.36 -8.69 4.82
N THR A 16 11.04 -7.77 5.50
CA THR A 16 10.49 -7.01 6.62
C THR A 16 9.87 -5.68 6.19
N PHE A 17 8.66 -5.40 6.67
CA PHE A 17 7.96 -4.14 6.43
C PHE A 17 7.46 -3.51 7.74
N THR A 18 7.42 -2.19 7.82
CA THR A 18 6.73 -1.51 8.92
C THR A 18 5.22 -1.66 8.75
N ARG A 19 4.49 -1.85 9.85
CA ARG A 19 3.02 -1.94 9.80
C ARG A 19 2.35 -0.67 9.25
N LEU A 20 3.02 0.48 9.35
CA LEU A 20 2.62 1.72 8.68
C LEU A 20 3.36 1.85 7.33
N ILE A 21 2.61 2.05 6.25
CA ILE A 21 3.10 2.15 4.87
C ILE A 21 2.61 3.47 4.26
N LEU A 22 3.52 4.21 3.62
CA LEU A 22 3.16 5.42 2.88
C LEU A 22 2.56 5.06 1.52
N GLY A 23 1.39 5.58 1.20
CA GLY A 23 0.73 5.43 -0.11
C GLY A 23 0.99 6.62 -1.04
N HIS A 24 1.18 6.38 -2.34
CA HIS A 24 1.59 7.39 -3.31
C HIS A 24 0.46 8.09 -4.08
N ASN A 25 -0.80 7.66 -3.95
CA ASN A 25 -1.90 8.18 -4.78
C ASN A 25 -2.01 9.72 -4.83
N PRO A 26 -1.83 10.46 -3.71
CA PRO A 26 -1.78 11.92 -3.77
C PRO A 26 -0.71 12.45 -4.72
N PHE A 27 0.46 11.81 -4.79
CA PHE A 27 1.60 12.22 -5.62
C PHE A 27 1.31 12.08 -7.11
N LEU A 28 0.38 11.21 -7.48
CA LEU A 28 -0.12 11.07 -8.86
C LEU A 28 -1.09 12.18 -9.26
N GLY A 29 -1.52 13.05 -8.33
CA GLY A 29 -2.49 14.11 -8.59
C GLY A 29 -3.95 13.68 -8.43
N PHE A 30 -4.23 12.53 -7.81
CA PHE A 30 -5.60 12.03 -7.62
C PHE A 30 -6.10 12.29 -6.19
N SER A 31 -7.11 13.15 -6.05
CA SER A 31 -7.72 13.43 -4.74
C SER A 31 -8.87 12.49 -4.36
N TYR A 32 -9.63 11.99 -5.35
CA TYR A 32 -10.88 11.23 -5.14
C TYR A 32 -11.96 11.96 -4.31
N ILE A 33 -11.80 13.28 -4.14
CA ILE A 33 -12.74 14.17 -3.45
C ILE A 33 -13.38 15.13 -4.45
N SER A 34 -12.55 15.89 -5.19
CA SER A 34 -13.04 16.86 -6.17
C SER A 34 -12.01 17.16 -7.25
N LYS A 35 -12.46 17.71 -8.38
CA LYS A 35 -11.55 18.19 -9.44
C LYS A 35 -10.59 19.27 -8.93
N ALA A 36 -11.10 20.21 -8.12
CA ALA A 36 -10.29 21.29 -7.54
C ALA A 36 -9.13 20.74 -6.69
N ARG A 37 -9.39 19.74 -5.85
CA ARG A 37 -8.35 19.13 -5.02
C ARG A 37 -7.36 18.29 -5.85
N SER A 38 -7.81 17.70 -6.96
CA SER A 38 -6.88 17.04 -7.88
C SER A 38 -5.95 18.03 -8.58
N ILE A 39 -6.44 19.21 -8.99
CA ILE A 39 -5.59 20.29 -9.55
C ILE A 39 -4.56 20.74 -8.51
N GLU A 40 -5.00 20.97 -7.28
CA GLU A 40 -4.12 21.36 -6.17
C GLU A 40 -3.02 20.32 -5.92
N TYR A 41 -3.33 19.01 -5.96
CA TYR A 41 -2.31 17.96 -5.89
C TYR A 41 -1.38 17.94 -7.11
N GLN A 42 -1.91 18.17 -8.32
CA GLN A 42 -1.10 18.22 -9.52
C GLN A 42 -0.06 19.35 -9.46
N GLU A 43 -0.47 20.53 -9.00
CA GLU A 43 0.38 21.70 -8.79
C GLU A 43 1.40 21.45 -7.68
N ARG A 44 0.95 20.97 -6.51
CA ARG A 44 1.80 20.68 -5.36
C ARG A 44 2.87 19.66 -5.68
N PHE A 45 2.54 18.59 -6.40
CA PHE A 45 3.47 17.51 -6.73
C PHE A 45 4.11 17.68 -8.11
N ASN A 46 4.19 18.92 -8.62
CA ASN A 46 4.89 19.26 -9.86
C ASN A 46 6.41 19.34 -9.63
N GLY A 47 7.02 18.22 -9.23
CA GLY A 47 8.41 18.12 -8.80
C GLY A 47 8.61 16.97 -7.83
N TYR A 48 9.87 16.67 -7.51
CA TYR A 48 10.19 15.58 -6.58
C TYR A 48 10.39 16.07 -5.14
N GLU A 49 10.67 17.37 -4.94
CA GLU A 49 10.96 17.98 -3.66
C GLU A 49 9.79 17.88 -2.66
N PRO A 50 8.52 18.15 -3.06
CA PRO A 50 7.39 18.02 -2.14
C PRO A 50 7.14 16.56 -1.73
N VAL A 51 7.41 15.62 -2.64
CA VAL A 51 7.34 14.18 -2.35
C VAL A 51 8.48 13.76 -1.40
N ARG A 52 9.70 14.26 -1.63
CA ARG A 52 10.88 14.03 -0.78
C ARG A 52 10.59 14.50 0.64
N ASP A 53 10.04 15.69 0.83
CA ASP A 53 9.80 16.26 2.15
C ASP A 53 8.79 15.43 2.96
N ILE A 54 7.79 14.87 2.29
CA ILE A 54 6.83 13.91 2.90
C ILE A 54 7.54 12.61 3.27
N LEU A 55 8.38 12.07 2.39
CA LEU A 55 9.16 10.85 2.66
C LEU A 55 10.11 11.03 3.84
N VAL A 56 10.83 12.16 3.92
CA VAL A 56 11.72 12.48 5.05
C VAL A 56 10.92 12.53 6.35
N SER A 57 9.78 13.20 6.35
CA SER A 57 8.89 13.25 7.53
C SER A 57 8.38 11.85 7.92
N ALA A 58 7.90 11.05 6.95
CA ALA A 58 7.45 9.68 7.19
C ALA A 58 8.57 8.78 7.76
N ILE A 59 9.79 8.89 7.22
CA ILE A 59 10.98 8.18 7.73
C ILE A 59 11.28 8.61 9.16
N GLY A 60 11.16 9.91 9.47
CA GLY A 60 11.28 10.47 10.82
C GLY A 60 10.29 9.87 11.82
N MET A 61 9.07 9.54 11.35
CA MET A 61 8.03 8.84 12.12
C MET A 61 8.24 7.32 12.19
N GLY A 62 9.36 6.81 11.67
CA GLY A 62 9.70 5.39 11.72
C GLY A 62 9.20 4.56 10.54
N VAL A 63 8.50 5.14 9.55
CA VAL A 63 8.06 4.41 8.35
C VAL A 63 9.28 3.97 7.54
N ARG A 64 9.28 2.74 7.05
CA ARG A 64 10.38 2.18 6.24
C ARG A 64 9.96 1.67 4.87
N SER A 65 8.69 1.85 4.52
CA SER A 65 8.12 1.30 3.30
C SER A 65 7.07 2.22 2.70
N MET A 66 7.05 2.25 1.37
CA MET A 66 6.08 2.91 0.54
C MET A 66 5.38 1.89 -0.36
N MET A 67 4.10 2.11 -0.63
CA MET A 67 3.36 1.47 -1.70
C MET A 67 3.17 2.46 -2.85
N LEU A 68 3.72 2.12 -4.01
CA LEU A 68 3.69 2.95 -5.23
C LEU A 68 3.27 2.13 -6.46
N SER A 69 3.21 2.73 -7.64
CA SER A 69 2.88 2.05 -8.89
C SER A 69 3.81 2.46 -10.03
N THR A 70 3.87 1.64 -11.08
CA THR A 70 4.57 1.94 -12.33
C THR A 70 3.64 2.62 -13.35
N GLY A 71 4.18 2.99 -14.52
CA GLY A 71 3.41 3.38 -15.71
C GLY A 71 2.83 4.79 -15.73
N HIS A 72 2.94 5.57 -14.65
CA HIS A 72 2.51 6.98 -14.63
C HIS A 72 3.66 7.92 -15.00
N GLU A 73 3.38 9.05 -15.63
CA GLU A 73 4.37 10.11 -15.93
C GLU A 73 5.09 10.65 -14.68
N ARG A 74 4.50 10.44 -13.50
CA ARG A 74 5.03 10.87 -12.20
C ARG A 74 5.88 9.80 -11.50
N SER A 75 6.01 8.61 -12.08
CA SER A 75 6.79 7.52 -11.49
C SER A 75 8.25 7.94 -11.32
N GLU A 76 8.87 8.54 -12.35
CA GLU A 76 10.29 8.93 -12.29
C GLU A 76 10.58 10.04 -11.27
N PRO A 77 9.80 11.14 -11.19
CA PRO A 77 9.89 12.08 -10.07
C PRO A 77 9.75 11.43 -8.69
N ILE A 78 8.85 10.46 -8.52
CA ILE A 78 8.68 9.74 -7.25
C ILE A 78 9.92 8.89 -6.94
N ALA A 79 10.51 8.19 -7.93
CA ALA A 79 11.75 7.45 -7.73
C ALA A 79 12.91 8.36 -7.30
N ARG A 80 13.02 9.55 -7.93
CA ARG A 80 14.00 10.56 -7.53
C ARG A 80 13.77 11.07 -6.10
N ALA A 81 12.50 11.26 -5.71
CA ALA A 81 12.15 11.67 -4.36
C ALA A 81 12.53 10.61 -3.31
N ILE A 82 12.31 9.32 -3.61
CA ILE A 82 12.75 8.20 -2.77
C ILE A 82 14.27 8.25 -2.61
N GLN A 83 15.02 8.30 -3.71
CA GLN A 83 16.48 8.37 -3.64
C GLN A 83 16.96 9.55 -2.79
N ALA A 84 16.45 10.76 -3.03
CA ALA A 84 16.83 11.95 -2.29
C ALA A 84 16.49 11.85 -0.80
N ALA A 85 15.34 11.27 -0.44
CA ALA A 85 14.97 11.09 0.96
C ALA A 85 15.87 10.06 1.66
N GLN A 86 16.23 8.96 0.98
CA GLN A 86 17.17 7.97 1.53
C GLN A 86 18.57 8.55 1.72
N GLU A 87 19.06 9.34 0.75
CA GLU A 87 20.34 10.05 0.85
C GLU A 87 20.35 11.04 2.03
N GLN A 88 19.27 11.81 2.17
CA GLN A 88 19.15 12.80 3.24
C GLN A 88 19.03 12.19 4.64
N THR A 89 18.34 11.06 4.77
CA THR A 89 18.06 10.43 6.07
C THR A 89 19.02 9.31 6.43
N GLY A 90 19.77 8.77 5.47
CA GLY A 90 20.58 7.56 5.62
C GLY A 90 19.75 6.27 5.78
N VAL A 91 18.42 6.34 5.59
CA VAL A 91 17.52 5.19 5.76
C VAL A 91 17.15 4.63 4.39
N GLN A 92 17.40 3.35 4.17
CA GLN A 92 16.92 2.63 2.98
C GLN A 92 15.46 2.19 3.17
N MET A 93 14.65 2.38 2.14
CA MET A 93 13.24 1.99 2.12
C MET A 93 13.05 0.66 1.39
N THR A 94 12.16 -0.18 1.94
CA THR A 94 11.77 -1.48 1.37
C THR A 94 10.34 -1.36 0.87
N ASN A 95 10.14 -1.31 -0.44
CA ASN A 95 8.88 -0.85 -1.02
C ASN A 95 8.06 -1.98 -1.65
N LEU A 96 6.75 -1.76 -1.71
CA LEU A 96 5.80 -2.60 -2.45
C LEU A 96 5.35 -1.83 -3.70
N VAL A 97 5.41 -2.44 -4.87
CA VAL A 97 5.03 -1.77 -6.11
C VAL A 97 3.83 -2.45 -6.75
N ILE A 98 2.80 -1.68 -7.03
CA ILE A 98 1.62 -2.08 -7.78
C ILE A 98 1.96 -2.08 -9.27
N ILE A 99 1.74 -3.23 -9.91
CA ILE A 99 2.18 -3.49 -11.28
C ILE A 99 1.03 -3.94 -12.20
N GLY A 100 1.20 -3.72 -13.50
CA GLY A 100 0.41 -4.31 -14.57
C GLY A 100 1.11 -5.50 -15.23
N PRO A 101 0.49 -6.12 -16.26
CA PRO A 101 1.11 -7.21 -17.03
C PRO A 101 2.41 -6.81 -17.74
N ASP A 102 2.62 -5.51 -17.96
CA ASP A 102 3.75 -4.86 -18.59
C ASP A 102 4.92 -4.58 -17.63
N PHE A 103 4.90 -5.11 -16.39
CA PHE A 103 5.91 -4.78 -15.38
C PHE A 103 7.35 -5.13 -15.76
N SER A 104 7.55 -6.09 -16.67
CA SER A 104 8.86 -6.46 -17.22
C SER A 104 9.55 -5.28 -17.90
N ASP A 105 8.77 -4.33 -18.44
CA ASP A 105 9.29 -3.12 -19.08
C ASP A 105 9.77 -2.08 -18.06
N HIS A 106 9.59 -2.35 -16.76
CA HIS A 106 9.86 -1.45 -15.65
C HIS A 106 10.83 -2.03 -14.60
N LEU A 107 11.56 -3.10 -14.90
CA LEU A 107 12.44 -3.76 -13.93
C LEU A 107 13.50 -2.84 -13.32
N ASP A 108 14.10 -1.96 -14.12
CA ASP A 108 15.08 -0.99 -13.64
C ASP A 108 14.45 0.01 -12.65
N PHE A 109 13.23 0.46 -12.94
CA PHE A 109 12.47 1.30 -12.02
C PHE A 109 12.20 0.56 -10.70
N LEU A 110 11.71 -0.69 -10.78
CA LEU A 110 11.42 -1.51 -9.60
C LEU A 110 12.65 -1.67 -8.70
N ARG A 111 13.82 -1.96 -9.28
CA ARG A 111 15.08 -2.07 -8.53
C ARG A 111 15.51 -0.74 -7.91
N ARG A 112 15.42 0.37 -8.66
CA ARG A 112 15.78 1.72 -8.17
C ARG A 112 14.93 2.18 -7.00
N VAL A 113 13.64 1.83 -6.96
CA VAL A 113 12.75 2.19 -5.85
C VAL A 113 12.79 1.17 -4.71
N GLY A 114 13.73 0.22 -4.69
CA GLY A 114 13.82 -0.76 -3.61
C GLY A 114 12.60 -1.68 -3.52
N CYS A 115 11.98 -2.03 -4.66
CA CYS A 115 10.86 -2.96 -4.71
C CYS A 115 11.27 -4.34 -4.20
N ASN A 116 10.50 -4.87 -3.25
CA ASN A 116 10.65 -6.23 -2.75
C ASN A 116 9.42 -7.10 -3.02
N VAL A 117 8.24 -6.46 -3.06
CA VAL A 117 6.96 -7.12 -3.37
C VAL A 117 6.32 -6.43 -4.56
N CYS A 118 5.92 -7.20 -5.57
CA CYS A 118 5.09 -6.74 -6.67
C CYS A 118 3.63 -7.12 -6.43
N LEU A 119 2.75 -6.12 -6.30
CA LEU A 119 1.32 -6.30 -6.14
C LEU A 119 0.64 -6.20 -7.50
N ILE A 120 0.00 -7.28 -7.97
CA ILE A 120 -0.84 -7.21 -9.17
C ILE A 120 -1.95 -6.18 -8.94
N HIS A 121 -2.09 -5.21 -9.86
CA HIS A 121 -3.01 -4.10 -9.71
C HIS A 121 -4.46 -4.57 -9.48
N GLY A 122 -5.19 -3.89 -8.60
CA GLY A 122 -6.52 -4.33 -8.15
C GLY A 122 -7.50 -4.61 -9.28
N GLN A 123 -7.61 -3.69 -10.25
CA GLN A 123 -8.47 -3.90 -11.41
C GLN A 123 -8.05 -5.07 -12.29
N ARG A 124 -6.74 -5.41 -12.33
CA ARG A 124 -6.23 -6.55 -13.09
C ARG A 124 -6.56 -7.84 -12.36
N THR A 125 -6.21 -7.96 -11.07
CA THR A 125 -6.60 -9.09 -10.22
C THR A 125 -8.10 -9.36 -10.32
N ASP A 126 -8.91 -8.32 -10.15
CA ASP A 126 -10.37 -8.44 -10.19
C ASP A 126 -10.88 -8.87 -11.58
N SER A 127 -10.19 -8.48 -12.67
CA SER A 127 -10.55 -8.89 -14.05
C SER A 127 -10.18 -10.35 -14.35
N TYR A 128 -9.17 -10.90 -13.67
CA TYR A 128 -8.79 -12.31 -13.80
C TYR A 128 -9.69 -13.24 -12.97
N PHE A 129 -10.50 -12.70 -12.05
CA PHE A 129 -11.37 -13.51 -11.20
C PHE A 129 -12.56 -14.07 -11.99
N GLN A 130 -12.60 -15.39 -12.12
CA GLN A 130 -13.67 -16.13 -12.76
C GLN A 130 -14.66 -16.62 -11.71
N ARG A 131 -15.63 -15.76 -11.35
CA ARG A 131 -16.56 -15.98 -10.23
C ARG A 131 -17.31 -17.31 -10.31
N ALA A 132 -17.78 -17.72 -11.48
CA ALA A 132 -18.56 -18.95 -11.63
C ALA A 132 -17.74 -20.22 -11.32
N GLN A 133 -16.43 -20.16 -11.52
CA GLN A 133 -15.49 -21.26 -11.30
C GLN A 133 -14.77 -21.16 -9.94
N GLY A 134 -14.82 -19.99 -9.28
CA GLY A 134 -14.12 -19.77 -8.01
C GLY A 134 -12.60 -19.88 -8.15
N THR A 135 -12.05 -19.30 -9.23
CA THR A 135 -10.64 -19.37 -9.60
C THR A 135 -10.19 -18.06 -10.26
N PHE A 136 -8.89 -17.79 -10.30
CA PHE A 136 -8.31 -16.84 -11.25
C PHE A 136 -8.00 -17.53 -12.58
N SER A 137 -8.02 -16.77 -13.67
CA SER A 137 -7.60 -17.22 -14.99
C SER A 137 -6.10 -17.54 -15.04
N PRO A 138 -5.63 -18.33 -16.02
CA PRO A 138 -4.21 -18.70 -16.15
C PRO A 138 -3.24 -17.51 -16.20
N GLU A 139 -3.65 -16.39 -16.78
CA GLU A 139 -2.85 -15.17 -16.88
C GLU A 139 -2.45 -14.59 -15.51
N PHE A 140 -3.27 -14.83 -14.47
CA PHE A 140 -2.89 -14.47 -13.11
C PHE A 140 -1.73 -15.32 -12.61
N THR A 141 -1.78 -16.63 -12.85
CA THR A 141 -0.70 -17.57 -12.50
C THR A 141 0.58 -17.21 -13.25
N ASP A 142 0.48 -16.97 -14.55
CA ASP A 142 1.63 -16.59 -15.39
C ASP A 142 2.29 -15.31 -14.87
N LEU A 143 1.48 -14.32 -14.45
CA LEU A 143 1.99 -13.07 -13.89
C LEU A 143 2.68 -13.30 -12.54
N THR A 144 2.11 -14.12 -11.63
CA THR A 144 2.78 -14.45 -10.36
C THR A 144 4.11 -15.18 -10.58
N ALA A 145 4.18 -16.10 -11.55
CA ALA A 145 5.39 -16.81 -11.90
C ALA A 145 6.45 -15.88 -12.51
N ALA A 146 6.05 -14.95 -13.37
CA ALA A 146 6.94 -13.95 -13.95
C ALA A 146 7.54 -13.01 -12.88
N ILE A 147 6.71 -12.54 -11.93
CA ILE A 147 7.18 -11.74 -10.80
C ILE A 147 8.26 -12.50 -10.01
N ARG A 148 8.00 -13.78 -9.72
CA ARG A 148 8.92 -14.64 -8.98
C ARG A 148 10.24 -14.85 -9.72
N ALA A 149 10.18 -15.06 -11.04
CA ALA A 149 11.36 -15.25 -11.87
C ALA A 149 12.31 -14.05 -11.86
N GLU A 150 11.77 -12.83 -11.70
CA GLU A 150 12.54 -11.59 -11.58
C GLU A 150 13.08 -11.32 -10.16
N GLY A 151 12.81 -12.24 -9.21
CA GLY A 151 13.31 -12.17 -7.83
C GLY A 151 12.47 -11.31 -6.89
N PHE A 152 11.26 -10.92 -7.30
CA PHE A 152 10.32 -10.21 -6.44
C PHE A 152 9.33 -11.19 -5.80
N VAL A 153 8.76 -10.81 -4.66
CA VAL A 153 7.69 -11.57 -4.02
C VAL A 153 6.34 -11.18 -4.66
N PRO A 154 5.57 -12.14 -5.21
CA PRO A 154 4.25 -11.85 -5.75
C PRO A 154 3.23 -11.58 -4.65
N GLY A 155 2.45 -10.53 -4.85
CA GLY A 155 1.25 -10.25 -4.09
C GLY A 155 0.14 -9.76 -5.00
N MET A 156 -1.02 -9.47 -4.44
CA MET A 156 -2.15 -8.96 -5.20
C MET A 156 -2.85 -7.82 -4.49
N SER A 157 -3.30 -6.83 -5.25
CA SER A 157 -4.35 -5.91 -4.79
C SER A 157 -5.71 -6.41 -5.26
N SER A 158 -6.79 -6.14 -4.54
CA SER A 158 -8.15 -6.42 -5.00
C SER A 158 -9.17 -5.46 -4.40
N HIS A 159 -10.16 -5.03 -5.19
CA HIS A 159 -11.32 -4.28 -4.71
C HIS A 159 -12.48 -5.18 -4.27
N ASN A 160 -12.45 -6.46 -4.65
CA ASN A 160 -13.47 -7.46 -4.32
C ASN A 160 -12.95 -8.44 -3.25
N GLY A 161 -12.30 -7.92 -2.22
CA GLY A 161 -11.55 -8.71 -1.23
C GLY A 161 -12.36 -9.81 -0.54
N GLY A 162 -13.68 -9.63 -0.38
CA GLY A 162 -14.53 -10.68 0.20
C GLY A 162 -14.62 -11.94 -0.67
N GLU A 163 -14.36 -11.85 -1.97
CA GLU A 163 -14.40 -13.00 -2.89
C GLU A 163 -13.01 -13.46 -3.32
N THR A 164 -12.06 -12.53 -3.45
CA THR A 164 -10.73 -12.82 -4.02
C THR A 164 -9.71 -13.23 -2.96
N ILE A 165 -9.77 -12.72 -1.72
CA ILE A 165 -8.81 -13.07 -0.65
C ILE A 165 -8.77 -14.59 -0.39
N PRO A 166 -9.91 -15.32 -0.31
CA PRO A 166 -9.87 -16.77 -0.11
C PRO A 166 -9.13 -17.53 -1.21
N LEU A 167 -9.05 -16.96 -2.42
CA LEU A 167 -8.32 -17.57 -3.52
C LEU A 167 -6.81 -17.43 -3.38
N ALA A 168 -6.30 -16.42 -2.67
CA ALA A 168 -4.86 -16.20 -2.48
C ALA A 168 -4.14 -17.45 -1.94
N GLU A 169 -4.84 -18.27 -1.16
CA GLU A 169 -4.33 -19.53 -0.61
C GLU A 169 -3.91 -20.55 -1.68
N LYS A 170 -4.50 -20.46 -2.88
CA LYS A 170 -4.28 -21.41 -3.99
C LYS A 170 -3.21 -20.98 -4.98
N TYR A 171 -2.67 -19.77 -4.85
CA TYR A 171 -1.73 -19.17 -5.81
C TYR A 171 -0.42 -18.76 -5.12
N ASP A 172 0.61 -18.51 -5.93
CA ASP A 172 1.85 -17.89 -5.47
C ASP A 172 1.58 -16.41 -5.15
N VAL A 173 0.98 -16.17 -3.99
CA VAL A 173 0.63 -14.85 -3.45
C VAL A 173 1.03 -14.87 -1.97
N ALA A 174 1.92 -13.97 -1.58
CA ALA A 174 2.38 -13.85 -0.20
C ALA A 174 1.62 -12.78 0.61
N VAL A 175 1.12 -11.75 -0.07
CA VAL A 175 0.45 -10.61 0.55
C VAL A 175 -0.69 -10.08 -0.31
N VAL A 176 -1.77 -9.67 0.34
CA VAL A 176 -2.97 -9.11 -0.26
C VAL A 176 -3.21 -7.69 0.24
N ASN A 177 -3.48 -6.77 -0.69
CA ASN A 177 -3.86 -5.40 -0.39
C ASN A 177 -5.33 -5.17 -0.77
N THR A 178 -6.16 -4.72 0.19
CA THR A 178 -7.60 -4.56 -0.04
C THR A 178 -8.19 -3.40 0.77
N PRO A 179 -9.31 -2.76 0.36
CA PRO A 179 -9.90 -1.69 1.14
C PRO A 179 -10.42 -2.21 2.46
N ILE A 180 -10.01 -1.59 3.57
CA ILE A 180 -10.56 -1.82 4.91
C ILE A 180 -10.61 -0.45 5.58
N ASN A 181 -11.77 -0.05 6.11
CA ASN A 181 -11.94 1.22 6.83
C ASN A 181 -13.25 1.22 7.64
N LYS A 182 -13.34 2.17 8.58
CA LYS A 182 -14.42 2.27 9.58
C LYS A 182 -15.82 2.39 8.98
N ILE A 183 -15.94 2.98 7.78
CA ILE A 183 -17.24 3.25 7.13
C ILE A 183 -17.54 2.29 5.98
N ALA A 184 -16.81 1.18 5.88
CA ALA A 184 -16.96 0.18 4.82
C ALA A 184 -16.83 0.71 3.38
N TRP A 185 -16.15 1.83 3.18
CA TRP A 185 -16.01 2.43 1.86
C TRP A 185 -15.17 1.54 0.95
N ARG A 186 -15.76 1.07 -0.16
CA ARG A 186 -15.15 0.14 -1.13
C ARG A 186 -14.77 -1.23 -0.54
N MET A 187 -15.39 -1.65 0.57
CA MET A 187 -15.29 -3.01 1.08
C MET A 187 -16.31 -3.89 0.35
N CYS A 188 -15.89 -4.57 -0.72
CA CYS A 188 -16.78 -5.39 -1.55
C CYS A 188 -16.61 -6.90 -1.29
N PRO A 189 -17.70 -7.70 -1.37
CA PRO A 189 -19.06 -7.26 -1.70
C PRO A 189 -19.80 -6.60 -0.53
N CYS A 190 -19.42 -6.96 0.71
CA CYS A 190 -19.90 -6.31 1.93
C CYS A 190 -18.83 -6.36 3.03
N VAL A 191 -19.03 -5.56 4.08
CA VAL A 191 -18.09 -5.44 5.20
C VAL A 191 -17.91 -6.76 5.95
N GLU A 192 -19.00 -7.51 6.16
CA GLU A 192 -18.99 -8.76 6.91
C GLU A 192 -18.11 -9.80 6.21
N GLN A 193 -18.27 -9.93 4.89
CA GLN A 193 -17.51 -10.90 4.11
C GLN A 193 -16.04 -10.51 4.02
N VAL A 194 -15.73 -9.24 3.75
CA VAL A 194 -14.33 -8.77 3.73
C VAL A 194 -13.64 -9.02 5.07
N LEU A 195 -14.27 -8.65 6.19
CA LEU A 195 -13.66 -8.87 7.51
C LEU A 195 -13.55 -10.37 7.86
N ALA A 196 -14.50 -11.20 7.42
CA ALA A 196 -14.41 -12.65 7.61
C ALA A 196 -13.24 -13.26 6.83
N THR A 197 -13.02 -12.86 5.57
CA THR A 197 -11.92 -13.38 4.77
C THR A 197 -10.56 -12.87 5.25
N VAL A 198 -10.47 -11.61 5.67
CA VAL A 198 -9.24 -11.05 6.26
C VAL A 198 -8.84 -11.81 7.53
N ARG A 199 -9.79 -12.10 8.43
CA ARG A 199 -9.51 -12.88 9.65
C ARG A 199 -9.07 -14.32 9.38
N ALA A 200 -9.59 -14.92 8.31
CA ALA A 200 -9.30 -16.31 7.96
C ALA A 200 -8.08 -16.48 7.04
N CYS A 201 -7.53 -15.39 6.50
CA CYS A 201 -6.42 -15.44 5.54
C CYS A 201 -5.13 -15.85 6.25
N SER A 202 -4.41 -16.81 5.66
CA SER A 202 -3.07 -17.21 6.13
C SER A 202 -1.98 -16.31 5.56
N LYS A 203 -2.27 -15.63 4.43
CA LYS A 203 -1.38 -14.65 3.79
C LYS A 203 -1.38 -13.34 4.56
N LYS A 204 -0.41 -12.48 4.26
CA LYS A 204 -0.35 -11.14 4.84
C LYS A 204 -1.41 -10.24 4.26
N VAL A 205 -2.03 -9.41 5.09
CA VAL A 205 -3.06 -8.46 4.65
C VAL A 205 -2.65 -7.02 4.94
N ILE A 206 -2.64 -6.20 3.90
CA ILE A 206 -2.47 -4.75 3.99
C ILE A 206 -3.82 -4.07 3.75
N ALA A 207 -4.25 -3.28 4.72
CA ALA A 207 -5.42 -2.41 4.59
C ALA A 207 -5.05 -1.18 3.74
N MET A 208 -5.65 -1.02 2.55
CA MET A 208 -5.65 0.26 1.83
C MET A 208 -6.91 1.08 2.13
N LYS A 209 -6.85 2.36 1.80
CA LYS A 209 -7.94 3.34 2.00
C LYS A 209 -8.45 3.39 3.46
N PRO A 210 -7.58 3.33 4.48
CA PRO A 210 -8.00 3.30 5.88
C PRO A 210 -8.81 4.52 6.29
N LEU A 211 -8.57 5.67 5.64
CA LEU A 211 -9.26 6.94 5.87
C LEU A 211 -10.44 7.19 4.90
N ALA A 212 -10.85 6.16 4.14
CA ALA A 212 -11.91 6.26 3.12
C ALA A 212 -11.74 7.48 2.17
N MET A 213 -10.48 7.72 1.76
CA MET A 213 -10.07 8.86 0.93
C MET A 213 -10.44 10.22 1.55
N GLY A 214 -10.12 10.40 2.84
CA GLY A 214 -10.35 11.64 3.58
C GLY A 214 -11.75 11.80 4.16
N ARG A 215 -12.56 10.73 4.19
CA ARG A 215 -13.90 10.73 4.81
C ARG A 215 -13.88 10.35 6.28
N VAL A 216 -12.78 9.75 6.74
CA VAL A 216 -12.56 9.35 8.13
C VAL A 216 -11.31 10.09 8.64
N ALA A 217 -11.40 10.69 9.81
CA ALA A 217 -10.27 11.40 10.43
C ALA A 217 -9.13 10.43 10.76
N PRO A 218 -7.85 10.87 10.74
CA PRO A 218 -6.70 10.00 11.01
C PRO A 218 -6.82 9.20 12.32
N ALA A 219 -7.20 9.84 13.43
CA ALA A 219 -7.32 9.17 14.73
C ALA A 219 -8.35 8.03 14.69
N GLU A 220 -9.57 8.31 14.23
CA GLU A 220 -10.62 7.30 14.10
C GLU A 220 -10.27 6.17 13.13
N GLY A 221 -9.55 6.50 12.06
CA GLY A 221 -9.10 5.53 11.06
C GLY A 221 -8.05 4.60 11.63
N MET A 222 -7.03 5.13 12.30
CA MET A 222 -5.95 4.32 12.89
C MET A 222 -6.47 3.42 14.01
N ASP A 223 -7.28 3.96 14.92
CA ASP A 223 -7.89 3.18 16.00
C ASP A 223 -8.72 2.00 15.45
N TYR A 224 -9.54 2.27 14.43
CA TYR A 224 -10.33 1.22 13.80
C TYR A 224 -9.44 0.15 13.15
N ILE A 225 -8.49 0.54 12.29
CA ILE A 225 -7.72 -0.44 11.51
C ILE A 225 -6.88 -1.36 12.40
N PHE A 226 -6.25 -0.82 13.44
CA PHE A 226 -5.47 -1.65 14.35
C PHE A 226 -6.33 -2.49 15.30
N SER A 227 -7.62 -2.20 15.43
CA SER A 227 -8.58 -3.09 16.10
C SER A 227 -9.06 -4.26 15.24
N VAL A 228 -8.83 -4.24 13.91
CA VAL A 228 -9.29 -5.31 13.00
C VAL A 228 -8.32 -6.50 13.03
N PRO A 229 -8.75 -7.69 13.51
CA PRO A 229 -7.88 -8.86 13.53
C PRO A 229 -7.57 -9.33 12.11
N GLY A 230 -6.33 -9.76 11.88
CA GLY A 230 -5.84 -10.23 10.58
C GLY A 230 -5.21 -9.15 9.69
N VAL A 231 -5.25 -7.86 10.08
CA VAL A 231 -4.54 -6.80 9.35
C VAL A 231 -3.08 -6.71 9.82
N ASP A 232 -2.15 -7.03 8.94
CA ASP A 232 -0.71 -6.94 9.21
C ASP A 232 -0.18 -5.52 9.00
N GLY A 233 -0.61 -4.83 7.94
CA GLY A 233 -0.14 -3.48 7.62
C GLY A 233 -1.25 -2.55 7.14
N VAL A 234 -0.96 -1.25 7.12
CA VAL A 234 -1.88 -0.22 6.65
C VAL A 234 -1.17 0.76 5.72
N CYS A 235 -1.76 0.99 4.54
CA CYS A 235 -1.25 1.90 3.51
C CYS A 235 -2.10 3.17 3.46
N VAL A 236 -1.47 4.32 3.73
CA VAL A 236 -2.16 5.62 3.84
C VAL A 236 -1.58 6.61 2.84
N GLY A 237 -2.43 7.19 1.99
CA GLY A 237 -2.03 8.31 1.13
C GLY A 237 -1.86 9.59 1.94
N ILE A 238 -0.67 10.20 1.87
CA ILE A 238 -0.32 11.43 2.57
C ILE A 238 -0.01 12.53 1.57
N GLY A 239 -0.51 13.74 1.83
CA GLY A 239 -0.38 14.91 0.97
C GLY A 239 0.59 15.99 1.49
N THR A 240 0.97 15.97 2.77
CA THR A 240 1.91 16.94 3.36
C THR A 240 2.80 16.31 4.44
N PRO A 241 3.95 16.92 4.79
CA PRO A 241 4.76 16.48 5.94
C PRO A 241 3.96 16.50 7.25
N ALA A 242 3.13 17.52 7.49
CA ALA A 242 2.30 17.60 8.69
C ALA A 242 1.28 16.45 8.78
N GLU A 243 0.67 16.07 7.64
CA GLU A 243 -0.20 14.89 7.58
C GLU A 243 0.58 13.59 7.88
N ALA A 244 1.86 13.48 7.49
CA ALA A 244 2.71 12.34 7.81
C ALA A 244 2.97 12.24 9.33
N GLU A 245 3.35 13.35 9.95
CA GLU A 245 3.60 13.43 11.41
C GLU A 245 2.37 13.06 12.22
N GLU A 246 1.22 13.68 11.90
CA GLU A 246 -0.05 13.41 12.57
C GLU A 246 -0.48 11.96 12.37
N THR A 247 -0.58 11.52 11.11
CA THR A 247 -1.22 10.25 10.77
C THR A 247 -0.38 9.06 11.24
N PHE A 248 0.94 9.07 11.02
CA PHE A 248 1.80 7.99 11.46
C PHE A 248 2.07 8.05 12.97
N GLY A 249 2.06 9.23 13.58
CA GLY A 249 2.12 9.39 15.03
C GLY A 249 0.91 8.76 15.73
N LEU A 250 -0.30 9.02 15.23
CA LEU A 250 -1.53 8.39 15.71
C LEU A 250 -1.52 6.88 15.46
N GLY A 251 -1.04 6.44 14.29
CA GLY A 251 -0.89 5.01 13.99
C GLY A 251 0.04 4.30 14.97
N ALA A 252 1.16 4.92 15.34
CA ALA A 252 2.09 4.38 16.33
C ALA A 252 1.44 4.25 17.72
N GLN A 253 0.65 5.24 18.13
CA GLN A 253 -0.09 5.24 19.41
C GLN A 253 -1.18 4.15 19.43
N ALA A 254 -1.95 4.02 18.35
CA ALA A 254 -3.00 3.00 18.23
C ALA A 254 -2.39 1.58 18.33
N MET A 255 -1.27 1.32 17.65
CA MET A 255 -0.56 0.03 17.75
C MET A 255 -0.03 -0.28 19.15
N ALA A 256 0.37 0.74 19.92
CA ALA A 256 0.84 0.55 21.28
C ALA A 256 -0.32 0.22 22.25
N SER A 257 -1.52 0.73 21.98
CA SER A 257 -2.71 0.55 22.82
C SER A 257 -3.45 -0.77 22.59
N CYS A 258 -3.23 -1.42 21.44
CA CYS A 258 -3.83 -2.72 21.09
C CYS A 258 -3.00 -3.94 21.57
N ARG A 259 -1.96 -3.74 22.38
CA ARG A 259 -1.14 -4.82 22.96
C ARG A 259 -1.70 -5.33 24.28
#